data_AF-A0A8H5RFN3-F1
#
_entry.id   AF-A0A8H5RFN3-F1
#
_cell.length_a   1.000
_cell.length_b   1.000
_cell.length_c   1.000
_cell.angle_alpha   90.00
_cell.angle_beta   90.00
_cell.angle_gamma   90.00
#
_symmetry.space_group_name_H-M   'P 1'
#
loop_
_entity.id
_entity.type
_entity.pdbx_description
1 polymer ?
#
loop_
_entity_poly.entity_id
_entity_poly.type
_entity_poly.pdbx_seq_one_letter_code
_entity_poly.pdbx_strand_id
1 'polypeptide(L)'
;MFIAGMLTCDIHLLTSADTSHRESQGNGDISARYGRWAIIIIGLYLGGVPHVPSTRLLARNPGWALLSSLKPEIMADPKWIYHFWSATLIMGVVPYVHVIKRILCSRICQELGRISYGLYLIHGPVMWTFGAALYSWAGCCRAANSGQEKLQSILGLESGFVLSQFILLPLSLALARLVADLVDAPSIRLAKWLYESSLRKESDNIY
;
A
#
# COMPACT_ATOMS: atom_id res chain seq x y z
N MET A 1 -6.99 8.60 6.38
CA MET A 1 -6.49 8.23 5.03
C MET A 1 -7.57 8.20 3.98
N PHE A 2 -8.71 7.52 4.19
CA PHE A 2 -9.79 7.42 3.20
C PHE A 2 -10.26 8.79 2.66
N ILE A 3 -10.60 9.72 3.55
CA ILE A 3 -11.04 11.09 3.17
C ILE A 3 -9.95 11.84 2.39
N ALA A 4 -8.70 11.76 2.84
CA ALA A 4 -7.58 12.38 2.14
C ALA A 4 -7.41 11.81 0.72
N GLY A 5 -7.63 10.50 0.54
CA GLY A 5 -7.64 9.87 -0.78
C GLY A 5 -8.78 10.37 -1.67
N MET A 6 -10.01 10.47 -1.13
CA MET A 6 -11.14 11.04 -1.86
C MET A 6 -10.87 12.49 -2.30
N LEU A 7 -10.38 13.33 -1.39
CA LEU A 7 -10.02 14.73 -1.69
C LEU A 7 -8.92 14.81 -2.76
N THR A 8 -7.91 13.94 -2.68
CA THR A 8 -6.84 13.90 -3.68
C THR A 8 -7.39 13.51 -5.05
N CYS A 9 -8.33 12.56 -5.10
CA CYS A 9 -9.00 12.15 -6.34
C CYS A 9 -9.81 13.30 -6.94
N ASP A 10 -10.59 14.01 -6.13
CA ASP A 10 -11.40 15.15 -6.55
C ASP A 10 -10.52 16.28 -7.11
N ILE A 11 -9.46 16.65 -6.40
CA ILE A 11 -8.46 17.60 -6.88
C ILE A 11 -7.87 17.13 -8.21
N HIS A 12 -7.55 15.84 -8.35
CA HIS A 12 -6.98 15.32 -9.58
C HIS A 12 -7.96 15.34 -10.75
N LEU A 13 -9.25 15.08 -10.53
CA LEU A 13 -10.28 15.20 -11.56
C LEU A 13 -10.41 16.66 -12.02
N LEU A 14 -10.47 17.60 -11.09
CA LEU A 14 -10.50 19.05 -11.40
C LEU A 14 -9.25 19.50 -12.15
N THR A 15 -8.08 18.97 -11.76
CA THR A 15 -6.80 19.32 -12.38
C THR A 15 -6.63 18.65 -13.74
N SER A 16 -7.19 17.45 -13.95
CA SER A 16 -7.08 16.71 -15.22
C SER A 16 -7.71 17.47 -16.40
N ALA A 17 -8.80 18.20 -16.14
CA ALA A 17 -9.44 19.09 -17.10
C ALA A 17 -8.53 20.27 -17.51
N ASP A 18 -7.62 20.71 -16.62
CA ASP A 18 -6.70 21.84 -16.83
C ASP A 18 -5.31 21.40 -17.35
N THR A 19 -4.89 20.16 -17.03
CA THR A 19 -3.57 19.63 -17.42
C THR A 19 -3.40 19.34 -18.90
N SER A 20 -4.44 18.99 -19.65
CA SER A 20 -4.34 18.84 -21.11
C SER A 20 -3.93 20.15 -21.80
N HIS A 21 -4.34 21.30 -21.26
CA HIS A 21 -3.92 22.61 -21.73
C HIS A 21 -2.51 22.98 -21.26
N ARG A 22 -2.11 22.60 -20.03
CA ARG A 22 -0.78 22.94 -19.46
C ARG A 22 0.36 22.00 -19.85
N GLU A 23 0.14 20.72 -20.12
CA GLU A 23 1.18 19.82 -20.64
C GLU A 23 1.64 20.23 -22.05
N SER A 24 0.73 20.82 -22.85
CA SER A 24 1.07 21.42 -24.14
C SER A 24 1.93 22.69 -24.04
N GLN A 25 2.01 23.35 -22.86
CA GLN A 25 2.75 24.60 -22.64
C GLN A 25 3.93 24.48 -21.67
N GLY A 26 3.94 23.49 -20.78
CA GLY A 26 4.71 23.50 -19.53
C GLY A 26 5.78 22.43 -19.36
N ASN A 27 6.26 21.80 -20.44
CA ASN A 27 7.36 20.81 -20.39
C ASN A 27 8.71 21.39 -19.90
N GLY A 28 8.77 22.68 -19.55
CA GLY A 28 10.00 23.43 -19.29
C GLY A 28 10.41 23.68 -17.84
N ASP A 29 9.51 23.57 -16.83
CA ASP A 29 9.90 24.06 -15.49
C ASP A 29 10.72 23.03 -14.69
N ILE A 30 12.02 23.29 -14.60
CA ILE A 30 13.00 22.53 -13.83
C ILE A 30 12.72 22.62 -12.32
N SER A 31 12.12 23.70 -11.84
CA SER A 31 11.76 23.83 -10.43
C SER A 31 10.65 22.84 -10.03
N ALA A 32 9.61 22.73 -10.86
CA ALA A 32 8.46 21.85 -10.62
C ALA A 32 8.81 20.35 -10.66
N ARG A 33 9.83 19.94 -11.44
CA ARG A 33 10.31 18.54 -11.39
C ARG A 33 11.03 18.24 -10.08
N TYR A 34 11.92 19.13 -9.60
CA TYR A 34 12.64 18.90 -8.34
C TYR A 34 11.70 18.93 -7.14
N GLY A 35 10.71 19.82 -7.14
CA GLY A 35 9.66 19.86 -6.11
C GLY A 35 8.91 18.53 -5.98
N ARG A 36 8.51 17.92 -7.11
CA ARG A 36 7.83 16.60 -7.10
C ARG A 36 8.70 15.49 -6.51
N TRP A 37 9.99 15.44 -6.89
CA TRP A 37 10.92 14.45 -6.34
C TRP A 37 11.20 14.68 -4.85
N ALA A 38 11.31 15.93 -4.41
CA ALA A 38 11.47 16.26 -3.00
C ALA A 38 10.27 15.76 -2.16
N ILE A 39 9.03 15.94 -2.65
CA ILE A 39 7.82 15.44 -2.00
C ILE A 39 7.85 13.91 -1.89
N ILE A 40 8.30 13.19 -2.92
CA ILE A 40 8.45 11.72 -2.88
C ILE A 40 9.46 11.31 -1.82
N ILE A 41 10.63 11.97 -1.77
CA ILE A 41 11.69 11.65 -0.82
C ILE A 41 11.20 11.90 0.62
N ILE A 42 10.53 13.03 0.86
CA ILE A 42 9.94 13.36 2.16
C ILE A 42 8.87 12.34 2.54
N GLY A 43 7.99 11.99 1.60
CA GLY A 43 6.95 10.98 1.81
C GLY A 43 7.54 9.61 2.14
N LEU A 44 8.59 9.19 1.43
CA LEU A 44 9.28 7.92 1.68
C LEU A 44 10.00 7.92 3.03
N TYR A 45 10.63 9.04 3.40
CA TYR A 45 11.26 9.23 4.69
C TYR A 45 10.24 9.10 5.84
N LEU A 46 9.10 9.78 5.74
CA LEU A 46 8.00 9.69 6.71
C LEU A 46 7.41 8.27 6.78
N GLY A 47 7.36 7.56 5.65
CA GLY A 47 6.86 6.18 5.57
C GLY A 47 7.78 5.17 6.24
N GLY A 48 9.09 5.45 6.23
CA GLY A 48 10.13 4.67 6.90
C GLY A 48 10.22 4.89 8.41
N VAL A 49 9.15 5.39 9.05
CA VAL A 49 9.12 5.58 10.51
C VAL A 49 9.43 4.26 11.24
N PRO A 50 10.40 4.24 12.17
CA PRO A 50 10.73 3.03 12.90
C PRO A 50 9.56 2.62 13.79
N HIS A 51 9.31 1.31 13.88
CA HIS A 51 8.24 0.78 14.70
C HIS A 51 8.63 0.83 16.18
N VAL A 52 8.23 1.89 16.87
CA VAL A 52 8.58 2.15 18.26
C VAL A 52 7.33 2.55 19.06
N PRO A 53 7.08 1.95 20.23
CA PRO A 53 5.85 2.18 21.01
C PRO A 53 5.81 3.54 21.72
N SER A 54 6.96 4.22 21.88
CA SER A 54 7.03 5.49 22.61
C SER A 54 7.79 6.57 21.87
N THR A 55 7.35 7.82 22.08
CA THR A 55 7.95 9.03 21.48
C THR A 55 9.38 9.27 21.93
N ARG A 56 9.71 8.93 23.19
CA ARG A 56 11.06 9.07 23.74
C ARG A 56 12.06 8.16 23.04
N LEU A 57 11.64 6.93 22.74
CA LEU A 57 12.47 5.99 21.99
C LEU A 57 12.56 6.39 20.51
N LEU A 58 11.50 6.99 19.95
CA LEU A 58 11.55 7.57 18.60
C LEU A 58 12.57 8.72 18.52
N ALA A 59 12.63 9.60 19.51
CA ALA A 59 13.57 10.72 19.58
C ALA A 59 15.04 10.29 19.62
N ARG A 60 15.31 9.09 20.17
CA ARG A 60 16.67 8.51 20.25
C ARG A 60 17.19 8.03 18.89
N ASN A 61 16.30 7.82 17.91
CA ASN A 61 16.71 7.41 16.57
C ASN A 61 17.25 8.61 15.76
N PRO A 62 18.36 8.45 15.04
CA PRO A 62 18.92 9.51 14.21
C PRO A 62 17.91 9.95 13.15
N GLY A 63 17.73 11.27 12.99
CA GLY A 63 16.76 11.87 12.05
C GLY A 63 15.34 12.06 12.60
N TRP A 64 14.95 11.36 13.67
CA TRP A 64 13.58 11.41 14.20
C TRP A 64 13.42 12.28 15.46
N ALA A 65 14.52 12.82 16.00
CA ALA A 65 14.49 13.72 17.15
C ALA A 65 13.55 14.92 16.95
N LEU A 66 13.66 15.62 15.80
CA LEU A 66 12.80 16.78 15.51
C LEU A 66 11.36 16.38 15.24
N LEU A 67 11.12 15.26 14.56
CA LEU A 67 9.76 14.82 14.28
C LEU A 67 9.06 14.35 15.55
N SER A 68 9.80 13.81 16.54
CA SER A 68 9.23 13.30 17.78
C SER A 68 8.45 14.34 18.59
N SER A 69 8.79 15.63 18.47
CA SER A 69 8.08 16.73 19.13
C SER A 69 6.82 17.19 18.39
N LEU A 70 6.70 16.88 17.09
CA LEU A 70 5.55 17.26 16.26
C LEU A 70 4.32 16.37 16.49
N LYS A 71 4.48 15.25 17.20
CA LYS A 71 3.40 14.31 17.43
C LYS A 71 2.39 14.87 18.45
N PRO A 72 1.09 14.96 18.11
CA PRO A 72 0.06 15.29 19.09
C PRO A 72 -0.08 14.19 20.16
N GLU A 73 -0.22 14.58 21.43
CA GLU A 73 -0.28 13.68 22.59
C GLU A 73 -1.46 12.69 22.56
N ILE A 74 -2.50 13.01 21.79
CA ILE A 74 -3.75 12.23 21.68
C ILE A 74 -3.52 10.89 20.97
N MET A 75 -2.50 10.80 20.11
CA MET A 75 -2.23 9.56 19.37
C MET A 75 -1.34 8.64 20.22
N ALA A 76 -1.76 7.42 20.56
CA ALA A 76 -0.90 6.49 21.31
C ALA A 76 0.37 6.15 20.52
N ASP A 77 0.21 5.75 19.26
CA ASP A 77 1.29 5.31 18.39
C ASP A 77 1.75 6.42 17.42
N PRO A 78 3.04 6.84 17.44
CA PRO A 78 3.54 7.87 16.53
C PRO A 78 3.50 7.46 15.05
N LYS A 79 3.58 6.17 14.73
CA LYS A 79 3.66 5.69 13.35
C LYS A 79 2.50 6.16 12.47
N TRP A 80 1.29 6.17 13.01
CA TRP A 80 0.07 6.43 12.24
C TRP A 80 0.01 7.85 11.67
N ILE A 81 0.51 8.86 12.39
CA ILE A 81 0.50 10.24 11.89
C ILE A 81 1.49 10.42 10.74
N TYR A 82 2.69 9.84 10.84
CA TYR A 82 3.68 9.93 9.76
C TYR A 82 3.29 9.07 8.57
N HIS A 83 2.71 7.89 8.79
CA HIS A 83 2.12 7.09 7.71
C HIS A 83 1.00 7.84 6.99
N PHE A 84 0.14 8.54 7.73
CA PHE A 84 -0.91 9.39 7.14
C PHE A 84 -0.33 10.43 6.18
N TRP A 85 0.66 11.20 6.63
CA TRP A 85 1.31 12.21 5.79
C TRP A 85 2.09 11.59 4.63
N SER A 86 2.84 10.53 4.89
CA SER A 86 3.57 9.76 3.88
C SER A 86 2.66 9.31 2.74
N ALA A 87 1.57 8.61 3.06
CA ALA A 87 0.64 8.11 2.07
C ALA A 87 -0.03 9.25 1.29
N THR A 88 -0.43 10.33 1.97
CA THR A 88 -1.10 11.48 1.33
C THR A 88 -0.16 12.19 0.35
N LEU A 89 1.08 12.46 0.75
CA LEU A 89 2.09 13.10 -0.10
C LEU A 89 2.46 12.24 -1.31
N ILE A 90 2.68 10.93 -1.09
CA ILE A 90 3.01 10.00 -2.17
C ILE A 90 1.84 9.89 -3.14
N MET A 91 0.63 9.60 -2.66
CA MET A 91 -0.54 9.44 -3.54
C MET A 91 -0.87 10.71 -4.32
N GLY A 92 -0.66 11.88 -3.72
CA GLY A 92 -0.85 13.16 -4.40
C GLY A 92 0.14 13.41 -5.53
N VAL A 93 1.39 12.96 -5.41
CA VAL A 93 2.46 13.29 -6.38
C VAL A 93 2.68 12.21 -7.45
N VAL A 94 2.37 10.94 -7.15
CA VAL A 94 2.52 9.78 -8.03
C VAL A 94 1.99 9.99 -9.46
N PRO A 95 0.78 10.52 -9.70
CA PRO A 95 0.27 10.64 -11.08
C PRO A 95 1.06 11.63 -11.93
N TYR A 96 1.75 12.60 -11.29
CA TYR A 96 2.53 13.63 -11.98
C TYR A 96 3.96 13.20 -12.31
N VAL A 97 4.43 12.04 -11.83
CA VAL A 97 5.79 11.55 -12.09
C VAL A 97 5.76 10.39 -13.08
N HIS A 98 6.07 10.69 -14.34
CA HIS A 98 6.01 9.75 -15.48
C HIS A 98 6.76 8.43 -15.24
N VAL A 99 7.93 8.48 -14.60
CA VAL A 99 8.74 7.28 -14.31
C VAL A 99 7.99 6.32 -13.38
N ILE A 100 7.43 6.85 -12.29
CA ILE A 100 6.69 6.07 -11.30
C ILE A 100 5.38 5.55 -11.91
N LYS A 101 4.67 6.42 -12.64
CA LYS A 101 3.47 6.04 -13.40
C LYS A 101 3.75 4.87 -14.35
N ARG A 102 4.87 4.90 -15.09
CA ARG A 102 5.26 3.81 -16.00
C ARG A 102 5.49 2.49 -15.27
N ILE A 103 6.10 2.52 -14.09
CA ILE A 103 6.34 1.32 -13.27
C ILE A 103 5.01 0.77 -12.73
N LEU A 104 4.16 1.64 -12.16
CA LEU A 104 2.87 1.24 -11.58
C LEU A 104 1.86 0.79 -12.63
N CYS A 105 1.91 1.35 -13.85
CA CYS A 105 1.10 0.91 -14.99
C CYS A 105 1.74 -0.25 -15.76
N SER A 106 2.79 -0.89 -15.24
CA SER A 106 3.32 -2.11 -15.84
C SER A 106 2.32 -3.26 -15.72
N ARG A 107 2.37 -4.22 -16.65
CA ARG A 107 1.46 -5.38 -16.68
C ARG A 107 1.46 -6.15 -15.36
N ILE A 108 2.64 -6.28 -14.73
CA ILE A 108 2.80 -7.00 -13.47
C ILE A 108 2.06 -6.28 -12.33
N CYS A 109 2.26 -4.96 -12.20
CA CYS A 109 1.59 -4.15 -11.19
C CYS A 109 0.07 -4.09 -11.40
N GLN A 110 -0.39 -4.05 -12.65
CA GLN A 110 -1.83 -4.09 -12.97
C GLN A 110 -2.45 -5.45 -12.62
N GLU A 111 -1.78 -6.55 -12.93
CA GLU A 111 -2.25 -7.89 -12.54
C GLU A 111 -2.28 -8.06 -11.03
N LEU A 112 -1.26 -7.57 -10.31
CA LEU A 112 -1.23 -7.54 -8.85
C LEU A 112 -2.36 -6.66 -8.30
N GLY A 113 -2.66 -5.53 -8.94
CA GLY A 113 -3.78 -4.67 -8.61
C GLY A 113 -5.13 -5.39 -8.75
N ARG A 114 -5.33 -6.13 -9.85
CA ARG A 114 -6.55 -6.91 -10.12
C ARG A 114 -6.84 -7.95 -9.02
N ILE A 115 -5.80 -8.59 -8.49
CA ILE A 115 -5.95 -9.63 -7.46
C ILE A 115 -5.73 -9.13 -6.03
N SER A 116 -5.44 -7.84 -5.86
CA SER A 116 -5.04 -7.25 -4.57
C SER A 116 -6.11 -7.42 -3.50
N TYR A 117 -7.38 -7.26 -3.86
CA TYR A 117 -8.51 -7.46 -2.95
C TYR A 117 -8.63 -8.92 -2.51
N GLY A 118 -8.57 -9.86 -3.46
CA GLY A 118 -8.55 -11.29 -3.17
C GLY A 118 -7.39 -11.66 -2.24
N LEU A 119 -6.18 -11.16 -2.54
CA LEU A 119 -4.98 -11.36 -1.73
C LEU A 119 -5.16 -10.81 -0.31
N TYR A 120 -5.75 -9.62 -0.16
CA TYR A 120 -6.05 -9.03 1.15
C TYR A 120 -7.01 -9.90 1.98
N LEU A 121 -7.98 -10.57 1.36
CA LEU A 121 -8.87 -11.47 2.11
C LEU A 121 -8.18 -12.76 2.56
N ILE A 122 -7.38 -13.36 1.69
CA ILE A 122 -6.85 -14.70 1.95
C ILE A 122 -5.49 -14.72 2.64
N HIS A 123 -4.72 -13.62 2.62
CA HIS A 123 -3.35 -13.65 3.15
C HIS A 123 -3.32 -14.07 4.62
N GLY A 124 -4.25 -13.59 5.45
CA GLY A 124 -4.38 -13.99 6.86
C GLY A 124 -4.61 -15.51 7.02
N PRO A 125 -5.69 -16.06 6.46
CA PRO A 125 -5.96 -17.50 6.47
C PRO A 125 -4.81 -18.36 5.93
N VAL A 126 -4.16 -17.94 4.84
CA VAL A 126 -3.02 -18.65 4.25
C VAL A 126 -1.82 -18.64 5.20
N MET A 127 -1.54 -17.51 5.84
CA MET A 127 -0.45 -17.40 6.82
C MET A 127 -0.69 -18.28 8.05
N TRP A 128 -1.94 -18.38 8.53
CA TRP A 128 -2.27 -19.23 9.68
C TRP A 128 -2.24 -20.73 9.36
N THR A 129 -2.67 -21.13 8.17
CA THR A 129 -2.76 -22.56 7.79
C THR A 129 -1.45 -23.11 7.24
N PHE A 130 -0.83 -22.41 6.27
CA PHE A 130 0.39 -22.86 5.61
C PHE A 130 1.65 -22.24 6.21
N GLY A 131 1.58 -20.99 6.69
CA GLY A 131 2.74 -20.27 7.19
C GLY A 131 3.43 -20.99 8.35
N ALA A 132 2.69 -21.38 9.39
CA ALA A 132 3.28 -22.06 10.56
C ALA A 132 3.94 -23.41 10.20
N ALA A 133 3.32 -24.20 9.32
CA ALA A 133 3.86 -25.47 8.86
C ALA A 133 5.14 -25.28 8.00
N LEU A 134 5.14 -24.26 7.13
CA LEU A 134 6.26 -24.00 6.25
C LEU A 134 7.46 -23.39 6.97
N TYR A 135 7.22 -22.45 7.89
CA TYR A 135 8.27 -21.87 8.73
C TYR A 135 8.88 -22.89 9.71
N SER A 136 8.09 -23.86 10.18
CA SER A 136 8.63 -24.96 11.01
C SER A 136 9.42 -25.96 10.17
N TRP A 137 8.96 -26.30 8.96
CA TRP A 137 9.67 -27.17 8.02
C TRP A 137 11.00 -26.56 7.55
N ALA A 138 11.01 -25.26 7.22
CA ALA A 138 12.22 -24.54 6.80
C ALA A 138 13.20 -24.26 7.94
N GLY A 139 12.88 -24.67 9.18
CA GLY A 139 13.76 -24.56 10.33
C GLY A 139 13.75 -23.19 11.04
N CYS A 140 12.95 -22.21 10.61
CA CYS A 140 12.83 -20.90 11.27
C CYS A 140 12.30 -21.01 12.71
N CYS A 141 11.42 -21.97 13.00
CA CYS A 141 10.89 -22.16 14.35
C CYS A 141 11.94 -22.68 15.37
N ARG A 142 13.07 -23.24 14.92
CA ARG A 142 14.15 -23.68 15.83
C ARG A 142 15.02 -22.51 16.31
N ALA A 143 15.11 -21.43 15.52
CA ALA A 143 15.81 -20.20 15.90
C ALA A 143 14.99 -19.36 16.89
N ALA A 144 13.66 -19.27 16.71
CA ALA A 144 12.79 -18.47 17.57
C ALA A 144 12.71 -18.94 19.04
N ASN A 145 12.85 -20.24 19.31
CA ASN A 145 12.74 -20.82 20.65
C ASN A 145 14.06 -20.94 21.41
N SER A 146 15.21 -20.71 20.77
CA SER A 146 16.53 -20.99 21.37
C SER A 146 17.23 -19.76 21.95
N GLY A 147 16.65 -18.55 21.84
CA GLY A 147 17.22 -17.33 22.43
C GLY A 147 18.66 -17.02 21.98
N GLN A 148 19.14 -17.71 20.94
CA GLN A 148 20.50 -17.64 20.48
C GLN A 148 20.47 -16.82 19.21
N GLU A 149 20.52 -15.51 19.41
CA GLU A 149 20.63 -14.50 18.36
C GLU A 149 21.96 -14.68 17.63
N LYS A 150 22.01 -15.68 16.75
CA LYS A 150 23.18 -15.94 15.94
C LYS A 150 23.20 -14.87 14.86
N LEU A 151 24.15 -13.97 15.06
CA LEU A 151 24.71 -12.89 14.23
C LEU A 151 24.91 -13.25 12.74
N GLN A 152 23.86 -13.71 12.04
CA GLN A 152 23.92 -14.19 10.66
C GLN A 152 22.80 -13.64 9.78
N SER A 153 22.21 -12.51 10.18
CA SER A 153 21.28 -11.80 9.32
C SER A 153 21.59 -10.31 9.32
N ILE A 154 22.48 -9.92 8.40
CA ILE A 154 22.79 -8.51 8.11
C ILE A 154 21.52 -7.72 7.68
N LEU A 155 20.40 -8.40 7.40
CA LEU A 155 19.12 -7.81 6.99
C LEU A 155 17.87 -8.41 7.66
N GLY A 156 18.00 -9.30 8.65
CA GLY A 156 16.84 -10.02 9.24
C GLY A 156 16.19 -11.09 8.32
N LEU A 157 16.73 -11.34 7.12
CA LEU A 157 16.36 -12.46 6.26
C LEU A 157 17.10 -13.73 6.71
N GLU A 158 16.46 -14.58 7.49
CA GLU A 158 16.91 -15.96 7.65
C GLU A 158 16.77 -16.70 6.31
N SER A 159 17.72 -17.57 5.96
CA SER A 159 17.63 -18.38 4.74
C SER A 159 16.36 -19.23 4.70
N GLY A 160 15.90 -19.71 5.86
CA GLY A 160 14.62 -20.40 6.03
C GLY A 160 13.40 -19.50 5.75
N PHE A 161 13.48 -18.20 6.07
CA PHE A 161 12.43 -17.24 5.76
C PHE A 161 12.32 -17.01 4.26
N VAL A 162 13.46 -16.83 3.58
CA VAL A 162 13.51 -16.67 2.11
C VAL A 162 12.95 -17.91 1.42
N LEU A 163 13.36 -19.11 1.85
CA LEU A 163 12.88 -20.37 1.28
C LEU A 163 11.37 -20.55 1.47
N SER A 164 10.85 -20.21 2.66
CA SER A 164 9.41 -20.25 2.94
C SER A 164 8.65 -19.27 2.03
N GLN A 165 9.19 -18.06 1.83
CA GLN A 165 8.55 -17.06 0.98
C GLN A 165 8.49 -17.47 -0.49
N PHE A 166 9.50 -18.20 -0.99
CA PHE A 166 9.50 -18.74 -2.35
C PHE A 166 8.34 -19.71 -2.63
N ILE A 167 7.81 -20.38 -1.62
CA ILE A 167 6.68 -21.30 -1.74
C ILE A 167 5.36 -20.58 -1.39
N LEU A 168 5.37 -19.77 -0.33
CA LEU A 168 4.17 -19.11 0.19
C LEU A 168 3.65 -17.98 -0.71
N LEU A 169 4.56 -17.22 -1.34
CA LEU A 169 4.21 -16.14 -2.25
C LEU A 169 3.47 -16.63 -3.50
N PRO A 170 3.97 -17.60 -4.29
CA PRO A 170 3.21 -18.09 -5.44
C PRO A 170 1.90 -18.77 -5.03
N LEU A 171 1.88 -19.48 -3.89
CA LEU A 171 0.66 -20.09 -3.37
C LEU A 171 -0.42 -19.03 -3.05
N SER A 172 -0.05 -17.99 -2.31
CA SER A 172 -0.96 -16.89 -1.99
C SER A 172 -1.43 -16.15 -3.25
N LEU A 173 -0.57 -15.91 -4.24
CA LEU A 173 -0.98 -15.30 -5.50
C LEU A 173 -1.94 -16.19 -6.31
N ALA A 174 -1.71 -17.50 -6.33
CA ALA A 174 -2.58 -18.45 -7.03
C ALA A 174 -3.97 -18.52 -6.38
N LEU A 175 -4.03 -18.64 -5.05
CA LEU A 175 -5.29 -18.62 -4.31
C LEU A 175 -6.01 -17.26 -4.45
N ALA A 176 -5.27 -16.15 -4.47
CA ALA A 176 -5.85 -14.82 -4.63
C ALA A 176 -6.52 -14.66 -6.00
N ARG A 177 -5.89 -15.20 -7.05
CA ARG A 177 -6.48 -15.28 -8.40
C ARG A 177 -7.78 -16.07 -8.40
N LEU A 178 -7.80 -17.24 -7.77
CA LEU A 178 -9.01 -18.06 -7.66
C LEU A 178 -10.14 -17.30 -6.96
N VAL A 179 -9.86 -16.61 -5.85
CA VAL A 179 -10.87 -15.81 -5.15
C VAL A 179 -11.35 -14.63 -5.99
N ALA A 180 -10.44 -13.94 -6.68
CA ALA A 180 -10.81 -12.83 -7.56
C ALA A 180 -11.75 -13.31 -8.69
N ASP A 181 -11.43 -14.43 -9.33
CA ASP A 181 -12.21 -14.93 -10.47
C ASP A 181 -13.52 -15.61 -10.03
N LEU A 182 -13.53 -16.32 -8.88
CA LEU A 182 -14.69 -17.10 -8.41
C LEU A 182 -15.65 -16.33 -7.50
N VAL A 183 -15.17 -15.31 -6.79
CA VAL A 183 -15.97 -14.59 -5.78
C VAL A 183 -16.16 -13.14 -6.18
N ASP A 184 -15.08 -12.43 -6.50
CA ASP A 184 -15.14 -10.99 -6.74
C ASP A 184 -15.87 -10.68 -8.07
N ALA A 185 -15.46 -11.34 -9.17
CA ALA A 185 -16.09 -11.16 -10.47
C ALA A 185 -17.63 -11.40 -10.49
N PRO A 186 -18.18 -12.49 -9.92
CA PRO A 186 -19.63 -12.67 -9.85
C PRO A 186 -20.30 -11.68 -8.87
N SER A 187 -19.64 -11.31 -7.78
CA SER A 187 -20.18 -10.32 -6.84
C SER A 187 -20.38 -8.95 -7.50
N ILE A 188 -19.41 -8.51 -8.30
CA ILE A 188 -19.53 -7.26 -9.07
C ILE A 188 -20.66 -7.34 -10.10
N ARG A 189 -20.82 -8.48 -10.79
CA ARG A 189 -21.91 -8.69 -11.75
C ARG A 189 -23.28 -8.63 -11.06
N LEU A 190 -23.40 -9.24 -9.88
CA LEU A 190 -24.62 -9.21 -9.07
C LEU A 190 -24.94 -7.79 -8.61
N ALA A 191 -23.94 -7.05 -8.08
CA ALA A 191 -24.12 -5.67 -7.65
C ALA A 191 -24.55 -4.76 -8.81
N LYS A 192 -23.92 -4.92 -9.98
CA LYS A 192 -24.29 -4.18 -11.20
C LYS A 192 -25.73 -4.50 -11.63
N TRP A 193 -26.10 -5.78 -11.62
CA TRP A 193 -27.46 -6.21 -11.96
C TRP A 193 -28.51 -5.63 -11.00
N LEU A 194 -28.24 -5.61 -9.68
CA LEU A 194 -29.12 -5.00 -8.68
C LEU A 194 -29.29 -3.50 -8.91
N TYR A 195 -28.19 -2.79 -9.18
CA TYR A 195 -28.20 -1.36 -9.45
C TYR A 195 -29.05 -1.01 -10.69
N GLU A 196 -28.83 -1.72 -11.80
CA GLU A 196 -29.61 -1.54 -13.04
C GLU A 196 -31.09 -1.88 -12.84
N SER A 197 -31.39 -2.91 -12.05
CA SER A 197 -32.77 -3.30 -11.73
C SER A 197 -33.48 -2.26 -10.86
N SER A 198 -32.78 -1.62 -9.94
CA SER A 198 -33.32 -0.54 -9.09
C SER A 198 -33.60 0.72 -9.90
N LEU A 199 -32.69 1.11 -10.81
CA LEU A 199 -32.87 2.27 -11.68
C LEU A 199 -34.01 2.11 -12.69
N ARG A 200 -34.18 0.89 -13.22
CA ARG A 200 -35.30 0.58 -14.13
C ARG A 200 -36.67 0.73 -13.45
N LYS A 201 -36.73 0.49 -12.14
CA LYS A 201 -37.97 0.65 -11.37
C LYS A 201 -38.31 2.11 -11.07
N GLU A 202 -37.32 2.99 -10.99
CA GLU A 202 -37.51 4.44 -10.83
C GLU A 202 -38.14 5.06 -12.09
N SER A 203 -37.70 4.65 -13.30
CA SER A 203 -38.23 5.21 -14.55
C SER A 203 -39.69 4.85 -14.85
N ASP A 204 -40.19 3.74 -14.30
CA ASP A 204 -41.59 3.29 -14.47
C ASP A 204 -42.56 3.94 -13.46
N ASN A 205 -42.05 4.73 -12.49
CA ASN A 205 -42.84 5.33 -11.40
C ASN A 205 -43.01 6.86 -11.55
N ILE A 206 -42.66 7.43 -12.72
CA ILE A 206 -42.75 8.87 -13.03
C ILE A 206 -43.95 9.18 -13.97
N TYR A 207 -44.97 8.32 -14.01
CA TYR A 207 -46.23 8.59 -14.72
C TYR A 207 -47.45 8.40 -13.81
#